data_AF-A0A379VPT9-F1
#
_entry.id   AF-A0A379VPT9-F1
#
_cell.length_a   1.000
_cell.length_b   1.000
_cell.length_c   1.000
_cell.angle_alpha   90.00
_cell.angle_beta   90.00
_cell.angle_gamma   90.00
#
_symmetry.space_group_name_H-M   'P 1'
#
loop_
_entity.id
_entity.type
_entity.pdbx_description
1 polymer ?
#
loop_
_entity_poly.entity_id
_entity_poly.type
_entity_poly.pdbx_seq_one_letter_code
_entity_poly.pdbx_strand_id
1 'polypeptide(L)'
;MNYRGRGEKRYPHEGWEHIEIVLPGEPETLNARALALLSDEGLSQPGIVVKTSSPQGEHERLPNPTLAVTDGRVTVKFHPWSIEAIVASEQAAH
;
A
#
# COMPACT_ATOMS: atom_id res chain seq x y z
N MET A 1 -22.44 9.96 -6.03
CA MET A 1 -21.05 9.76 -6.46
C MET A 1 -20.17 10.59 -5.54
N ASN A 2 -19.67 9.98 -4.46
CA ASN A 2 -18.94 10.72 -3.42
C ASN A 2 -17.49 10.87 -3.87
N TYR A 3 -17.19 12.00 -4.52
CA TYR A 3 -15.83 12.44 -4.77
C TYR A 3 -15.17 12.70 -3.40
N ARG A 4 -14.24 11.85 -2.96
CA ARG A 4 -13.43 12.14 -1.76
C ARG A 4 -12.40 13.20 -2.14
N GLY A 5 -12.74 14.47 -1.91
CA GLY A 5 -11.80 15.59 -2.01
C GLY A 5 -10.66 15.50 -0.99
N ARG A 6 -9.54 16.17 -1.32
CA ARG A 6 -8.28 16.37 -0.56
C ARG A 6 -8.16 15.61 0.77
N GLY A 7 -7.31 14.58 0.81
CA GLY A 7 -6.89 13.93 2.06
C GLY A 7 -6.22 14.91 3.02
N GLU A 8 -6.19 14.56 4.32
CA GLU A 8 -5.62 15.40 5.40
C GLU A 8 -4.13 15.74 5.17
N LYS A 9 -3.42 14.86 4.47
CA LYS A 9 -2.01 15.05 4.13
C LYS A 9 -1.89 16.03 2.95
N ARG A 10 -1.26 17.17 3.21
CA ARG A 10 -0.92 18.16 2.18
C ARG A 10 0.37 17.72 1.48
N TYR A 11 0.30 17.52 0.17
CA TYR A 11 1.46 17.23 -0.66
C TYR A 11 1.98 18.55 -1.26
N PRO A 12 3.23 18.94 -1.00
CA PRO A 12 3.79 20.20 -1.49
C PRO A 12 4.09 20.19 -3.00
N HIS A 13 4.09 19.01 -3.62
CA HIS A 13 4.33 18.82 -5.04
C HIS A 13 3.13 18.10 -5.68
N GLU A 14 2.69 18.59 -6.84
CA GLU A 14 1.66 17.94 -7.66
C GLU A 14 2.34 17.16 -8.79
N GLY A 15 2.30 15.84 -8.70
CA GLY A 15 2.98 14.94 -9.64
C GLY A 15 2.94 13.49 -9.17
N TRP A 16 3.78 12.64 -9.75
CA TRP A 16 3.95 11.25 -9.31
C TRP A 16 4.48 11.20 -7.88
N GLU A 17 3.80 10.46 -7.00
CA GLU A 17 4.17 10.33 -5.58
C GLU A 17 4.50 8.90 -5.19
N HIS A 18 3.83 7.90 -5.79
CA HIS A 18 4.07 6.51 -5.46
C HIS A 18 3.73 5.55 -6.59
N ILE A 19 4.24 4.34 -6.44
CA ILE A 19 3.77 3.14 -7.15
C ILE A 19 3.35 2.08 -6.14
N GLU A 20 2.52 1.15 -6.58
CA GLU A 20 2.09 0.01 -5.78
C GLU A 20 2.41 -1.30 -6.52
N ILE A 21 2.94 -2.28 -5.79
CA ILE A 21 3.39 -3.57 -6.29
C ILE A 21 2.53 -4.65 -5.65
N VAL A 22 1.92 -5.48 -6.48
CA VAL A 22 1.21 -6.67 -6.02
C VAL A 22 2.25 -7.73 -5.63
N LEU A 23 2.20 -8.20 -4.38
CA LEU A 23 3.02 -9.29 -3.87
C LEU A 23 2.12 -10.47 -3.42
N PRO A 24 1.78 -11.40 -4.34
CA PRO A 24 0.83 -12.46 -4.08
C PRO A 24 1.20 -13.37 -2.90
N GLY A 25 0.17 -13.96 -2.27
CA GLY A 25 0.28 -14.90 -1.15
C GLY A 25 -0.47 -14.39 0.09
N GLU A 26 -0.45 -15.18 1.17
CA GLU A 26 -1.21 -14.90 2.41
C GLU A 26 -1.03 -13.45 2.93
N PRO A 27 -2.11 -12.68 3.11
CA PRO A 27 -2.06 -11.30 3.60
C PRO A 27 -1.28 -11.12 4.91
N GLU A 28 -1.41 -12.07 5.83
CA GLU A 28 -0.81 -12.03 7.18
C GLU A 28 0.72 -12.03 7.14
N THR A 29 1.29 -12.58 6.07
CA THR A 29 2.76 -12.66 5.90
C THR A 29 3.30 -11.59 4.96
N LEU A 30 2.45 -10.70 4.42
CA LEU A 30 2.85 -9.66 3.46
C LEU A 30 4.05 -8.85 3.97
N ASN A 31 3.98 -8.32 5.20
CA ASN A 31 5.03 -7.44 5.73
C ASN A 31 6.39 -8.16 5.75
N ALA A 32 6.40 -9.41 6.22
CA ALA A 32 7.63 -10.21 6.26
C ALA A 32 8.17 -10.50 4.87
N ARG A 33 7.30 -10.89 3.92
CA ARG A 33 7.71 -11.14 2.53
C ARG A 33 8.23 -9.88 1.85
N ALA A 34 7.57 -8.74 2.03
CA ALA A 34 7.99 -7.47 1.43
C ALA A 34 9.32 -6.98 2.01
N LEU A 35 9.52 -7.06 3.34
CA LEU A 35 10.80 -6.70 3.96
C LEU A 35 11.95 -7.58 3.48
N ALA A 36 11.71 -8.87 3.24
CA ALA A 36 12.73 -9.78 2.72
C ALA A 36 13.21 -9.43 1.30
N LEU A 37 12.49 -8.58 0.56
CA LEU A 37 12.91 -8.09 -0.77
C LEU A 37 13.80 -6.85 -0.70
N LEU A 38 13.95 -6.25 0.48
CA LEU A 38 14.67 -4.99 0.69
C LEU A 38 16.02 -5.27 1.33
N SER A 39 17.07 -4.61 0.87
CA SER A 39 18.40 -4.76 1.47
C SER A 39 18.48 -4.04 2.81
N ASP A 40 19.20 -4.64 3.76
CA ASP A 40 19.49 -4.02 5.06
C ASP A 40 20.19 -2.66 4.88
N GLU A 41 21.11 -2.58 3.91
CA GLU A 41 21.80 -1.34 3.56
C GLU A 41 20.80 -0.25 3.15
N GLY A 42 19.85 -0.57 2.26
CA GLY A 42 18.82 0.37 1.81
C GLY A 42 17.88 0.80 2.95
N LEU A 43 17.44 -0.15 3.77
CA LEU A 43 16.58 0.13 4.93
C LEU A 43 17.28 0.97 6.01
N SER A 44 18.61 0.87 6.12
CA SER A 44 19.38 1.62 7.10
C SER A 44 19.71 3.07 6.68
N GLN A 45 19.40 3.45 5.43
CA GLN A 45 19.73 4.79 4.95
C GLN A 45 18.95 5.88 5.72
N PRO A 46 19.60 7.00 6.07
CA PRO A 46 18.93 8.11 6.74
C PRO A 46 17.75 8.64 5.92
N GLY A 47 16.60 8.79 6.58
CA GLY A 47 15.38 9.31 5.94
C GLY A 47 14.50 8.26 5.27
N ILE A 48 14.96 7.01 5.15
CA ILE A 48 14.10 5.89 4.74
C ILE A 48 13.19 5.50 5.91
N VAL A 49 11.89 5.41 5.62
CA VAL A 49 10.86 5.07 6.60
C VAL A 49 9.98 3.95 6.04
N VAL A 50 9.81 2.91 6.85
CA VAL A 50 8.84 1.84 6.60
C VAL A 50 7.57 2.11 7.40
N LYS A 51 6.41 1.97 6.75
CA LYS A 51 5.09 2.09 7.38
C LYS A 51 4.22 0.92 6.98
N THR A 52 3.40 0.46 7.91
CA THR A 52 2.39 -0.57 7.66
C THR A 52 1.01 -0.01 7.94
N SER A 53 0.04 -0.41 7.13
CA SER A 53 -1.37 -0.06 7.31
C SER A 53 -2.26 -1.16 6.75
N SER A 54 -3.43 -1.35 7.34
CA SER A 54 -4.47 -2.24 6.80
C SER A 54 -5.76 -1.42 6.66
N PRO A 55 -5.93 -0.68 5.55
CA PRO A 55 -7.07 0.21 5.37
C PRO A 55 -8.36 -0.61 5.26
N GLN A 56 -9.29 -0.40 6.19
CA GLN A 56 -10.59 -1.08 6.19
C GLN A 56 -11.66 -0.23 5.50
N GLY A 57 -12.17 -0.70 4.36
CA GLY A 57 -13.29 -0.09 3.63
C GLY A 57 -14.65 -0.62 4.11
N GLU A 58 -15.73 0.15 3.94
CA GLU A 58 -17.10 -0.29 4.32
C GLU A 58 -17.53 -1.60 3.64
N HIS A 59 -17.00 -1.90 2.46
CA HIS A 59 -17.30 -3.11 1.71
C HIS A 59 -16.08 -4.02 1.55
N GLU A 60 -15.03 -3.85 2.35
CA GLU A 60 -13.84 -4.70 2.26
C GLU A 60 -14.25 -6.19 2.44
N ARG A 61 -13.75 -7.03 1.53
CA ARG A 61 -13.94 -8.50 1.54
C ARG A 61 -12.62 -9.25 1.60
N LEU A 62 -11.55 -8.65 1.10
CA LEU A 62 -10.21 -9.18 1.11
C LEU A 62 -9.34 -8.32 2.02
N PRO A 63 -8.68 -8.89 3.05
CA PRO A 63 -7.71 -8.15 3.84
C PRO A 63 -6.61 -7.60 2.92
N ASN A 64 -6.45 -6.28 2.88
CA ASN A 64 -5.44 -5.63 2.05
C ASN A 64 -4.37 -4.90 2.89
N PRO A 65 -3.57 -5.61 3.72
CA PRO A 65 -2.44 -5.01 4.37
C PRO A 65 -1.52 -4.37 3.32
N THR A 66 -0.88 -3.28 3.68
CA THR A 66 0.03 -2.53 2.82
C THR A 66 1.29 -2.20 3.59
N LEU A 67 2.44 -2.55 3.02
CA LEU A 67 3.75 -2.09 3.48
C LEU A 67 4.25 -1.00 2.53
N ALA A 68 4.58 0.17 3.08
CA ALA A 68 5.09 1.31 2.33
C ALA A 68 6.51 1.64 2.77
N VAL A 69 7.39 1.88 1.81
CA VAL A 69 8.76 2.37 2.03
C VAL A 69 8.91 3.71 1.33
N THR A 70 9.38 4.72 2.05
CA THR A 70 9.44 6.10 1.54
C THR A 70 10.70 6.81 2.01
N ASP A 71 11.21 7.73 1.20
CA ASP A 71 12.25 8.70 1.55
C ASP A 71 11.66 10.06 2.01
N GLY A 72 10.34 10.13 2.16
CA GLY A 72 9.60 11.35 2.48
C GLY A 72 9.10 12.13 1.26
N ARG A 73 9.50 11.77 0.04
CA ARG A 73 9.04 12.37 -1.21
C ARG A 73 8.37 11.36 -2.14
N VAL A 74 8.99 10.20 -2.33
CA VAL A 74 8.51 9.10 -3.18
C VAL A 74 8.24 7.88 -2.29
N THR A 75 7.22 7.11 -2.65
CA THR A 75 6.83 5.90 -1.91
C THR A 75 6.71 4.69 -2.84
N VAL A 76 7.20 3.53 -2.39
CA VAL A 76 6.88 2.23 -2.99
C VAL A 76 6.02 1.46 -1.99
N LYS A 77 4.88 0.94 -2.45
CA LYS A 77 3.98 0.14 -1.63
C LYS A 77 3.88 -1.29 -2.12
N PHE A 78 3.65 -2.21 -1.19
CA PHE A 78 3.39 -3.62 -1.45
C PHE A 78 2.04 -4.01 -0.85
N HIS A 79 1.23 -4.77 -1.59
CA HIS A 79 -0.06 -5.29 -1.12
C HIS A 79 -0.39 -6.63 -1.82
N PRO A 80 -1.24 -7.49 -1.25
CA PRO A 80 -1.44 -8.85 -1.76
C PRO A 80 -2.32 -8.94 -3.02
N TRP A 81 -3.18 -7.95 -3.27
CA TRP A 81 -4.22 -8.03 -4.31
C TRP A 81 -4.05 -6.98 -5.39
N SER A 82 -4.37 -7.30 -6.64
CA SER A 82 -4.54 -6.27 -7.67
C SER A 82 -5.83 -5.48 -7.41
N ILE A 83 -5.93 -4.27 -7.98
CA ILE A 83 -7.14 -3.46 -7.87
C ILE A 83 -8.34 -4.17 -8.49
N GLU A 84 -8.16 -4.87 -9.62
CA GLU A 84 -9.20 -5.66 -10.26
C GLU A 84 -9.72 -6.77 -9.35
N ALA A 85 -8.83 -7.46 -8.62
CA ALA A 85 -9.21 -8.49 -7.66
C ALA A 85 -10.01 -7.92 -6.48
N ILE A 86 -9.60 -6.77 -5.96
CA ILE A 86 -10.33 -6.06 -4.91
C ILE A 86 -11.73 -5.70 -5.39
N VAL A 87 -11.85 -5.05 -6.55
CA VAL A 87 -13.14 -4.66 -7.14
C VAL A 87 -14.04 -5.87 -7.41
N ALA A 88 -13.48 -6.96 -7.94
CA ALA A 88 -14.24 -8.19 -8.18
C ALA A 88 -14.79 -8.80 -6.88
N SER A 89 -14.01 -8.75 -5.79
CA SER A 89 -14.43 -9.28 -4.49
C SER A 89 -15.63 -8.54 -3.89
N GLU A 90 -15.75 -7.24 -4.18
CA GLU A 90 -16.86 -6.39 -3.71
C GLU A 90 -18.14 -6.63 -4.53
N GLN A 91 -18.01 -7.00 -5.82
CA GLN A 91 -19.14 -7.25 -6.72
C GLN A 91 -19.77 -8.63 -6.57
N ALA A 92 -19.00 -9.64 -6.15
CA ALA A 92 -19.48 -11.02 -5.97
C ALA A 92 -20.46 -11.19 -4.80
N ALA A 93 -20.68 -10.16 -3.99
CA ALA A 93 -21.58 -10.18 -2.84
C ALA A 93 -23.05 -9.80 -3.19
N HIS A 94 -23.44 -9.93 -4.46
CA HIS A 94 -24.79 -9.65 -4.97
C HIS A 94 -25.58 -10.91 -5.29
#